data_AF-A0AAF0DDP2-F1
#
_entry.id   AF-A0AAF0DDP2-F1
#
_cell.length_a   1.000
_cell.length_b   1.000
_cell.length_c   1.000
_cell.angle_alpha   90.00
_cell.angle_beta   90.00
_cell.angle_gamma   90.00
#
_symmetry.space_group_name_H-M   'P 1'
#
loop_
_entity.id
_entity.type
_entity.pdbx_description
1 polymer ?
#
loop_
_entity_poly.entity_id
_entity_poly.type
_entity_poly.pdbx_seq_one_letter_code
_entity_poly.pdbx_strand_id
1 'polypeptide(L)'
;MAMMLNNDFEYDSDSLEVDFALPTPEECIGYLGPMWKFLTTPILNIQVGTDEREVFLIHQGLLTAHSGFFRGLLRHNLREKEEGIVKLPEDDVKTFAMFAQWLYTGDCASDEIAASETKSPDLEIELPLRDLSSVKTETDDETFNFPLLFSAYVLADKIEAPAFRWHIHDEITLACEAKHPQLSLDDIRYVYQNTREDDLVRNFCIRQTCGRDLQKNLEDPEFLSVCEEIPSFGVSVLKQCSKRLKVLTGDSAENTKDQATG
;
A
#
# COMPACT_ATOMS: atom_id res chain seq x y z
N MET A 1 21.87 40.73 19.28
CA MET A 1 21.39 39.81 20.33
C MET A 1 20.26 39.01 19.72
N ALA A 2 20.61 37.99 18.94
CA ALA A 2 19.66 37.09 18.30
C ALA A 2 19.51 35.89 19.24
N MET A 3 18.32 35.73 19.83
CA MET A 3 17.99 34.52 20.57
C MET A 3 17.65 33.44 19.56
N MET A 4 18.54 32.44 19.47
CA MET A 4 18.22 31.13 18.92
C MET A 4 17.16 30.51 19.83
N LEU A 5 15.96 30.30 19.29
CA LEU A 5 15.01 29.35 19.87
C LEU A 5 15.31 28.01 19.21
N ASN A 6 16.11 27.19 19.89
CA ASN A 6 16.15 25.76 19.65
C ASN A 6 14.77 25.20 20.03
N ASN A 7 13.93 24.94 19.03
CA ASN A 7 12.73 24.12 19.19
C ASN A 7 13.14 22.66 18.97
N ASP A 8 13.78 22.07 19.97
CA ASP A 8 13.86 20.62 20.11
C ASP A 8 12.48 20.15 20.61
N PHE A 9 11.51 20.06 19.70
CA PHE A 9 10.24 19.37 19.96
C PHE A 9 10.52 17.87 19.94
N GLU A 10 10.77 17.28 21.11
CA GLU A 10 10.54 15.85 21.33
C GLU A 10 9.07 15.57 21.02
N TYR A 11 8.83 15.08 19.80
CA TYR A 11 7.51 14.70 19.33
C TYR A 11 7.15 13.37 19.97
N ASP A 12 6.23 13.42 20.93
CA ASP A 12 5.67 12.25 21.58
C ASP A 12 4.89 11.41 20.55
N SER A 13 5.52 10.30 20.13
CA SER A 13 4.99 9.34 19.16
C SER A 13 3.66 8.71 19.61
N ASP A 14 3.34 8.81 20.90
CA ASP A 14 2.20 8.12 21.53
C ASP A 14 0.87 8.87 21.34
N SER A 15 0.89 10.12 20.87
CA SER A 15 -0.34 10.94 20.71
C SER A 15 -1.17 10.65 19.44
N LEU A 16 -0.75 9.66 18.65
CA LEU A 16 -1.44 9.17 17.44
C LEU A 16 -1.74 7.66 17.50
N GLU A 17 -2.19 7.16 18.66
CA GLU A 17 -2.95 5.90 18.72
C GLU A 17 -4.31 6.10 18.04
N VAL A 18 -4.31 6.12 16.71
CA VAL A 18 -5.45 5.58 15.96
C VAL A 18 -5.26 4.08 16.03
N ASP A 19 -6.24 3.35 16.54
CA ASP A 19 -6.22 1.89 16.59
C ASP A 19 -6.03 1.37 15.15
N PHE A 20 -4.78 1.04 14.79
CA PHE A 20 -4.36 0.55 13.47
C PHE A 20 -4.69 -0.93 13.28
N ALA A 21 -5.33 -1.54 14.29
CA ALA A 21 -5.89 -2.87 14.17
C ALA A 21 -6.96 -2.85 13.09
N LEU A 22 -6.58 -3.29 11.89
CA LEU A 22 -7.51 -3.79 10.89
C LEU A 22 -8.54 -4.69 11.60
N PRO A 23 -9.84 -4.57 11.29
CA PRO A 23 -10.81 -5.55 11.76
C PRO A 23 -10.26 -6.94 11.46
N THR A 24 -10.31 -7.84 12.45
CA THR A 24 -9.83 -9.22 12.30
C THR A 24 -10.31 -9.75 10.95
N PRO A 25 -9.41 -10.28 10.10
CA PRO A 25 -9.76 -10.58 8.72
C PRO A 25 -11.08 -11.34 8.66
N GLU A 26 -12.05 -10.82 7.92
CA GLU A 26 -13.27 -11.57 7.57
C GLU A 26 -12.79 -12.90 6.99
N GLU A 27 -12.96 -13.96 7.79
CA GLU A 27 -12.45 -15.31 7.55
C GLU A 27 -11.36 -15.34 6.47
N CYS A 28 -10.16 -14.83 6.81
CA CYS A 28 -8.96 -15.25 6.10
C CYS A 28 -9.13 -16.76 5.94
N ILE A 29 -9.06 -17.27 4.72
CA ILE A 29 -9.22 -18.69 4.43
C ILE A 29 -7.97 -19.35 4.97
N GLY A 30 -7.92 -19.41 6.29
CA GLY A 30 -6.82 -19.78 7.15
C GLY A 30 -6.84 -21.28 7.25
N TYR A 31 -6.64 -21.92 6.10
CA TYR A 31 -6.05 -23.24 5.99
C TYR A 31 -5.81 -23.51 4.50
N LEU A 32 -4.68 -23.01 3.99
CA LEU A 32 -4.17 -23.46 2.70
C LEU A 32 -3.58 -24.84 2.93
N GLY A 33 -4.19 -25.86 2.30
CA GLY A 33 -3.55 -27.16 2.19
C GLY A 33 -2.12 -27.03 1.65
N PRO A 34 -1.28 -28.05 1.79
CA PRO A 34 0.13 -27.92 1.43
C PRO A 34 0.26 -27.48 -0.04
N MET A 35 1.10 -26.46 -0.28
CA MET A 35 1.19 -25.71 -1.56
C MET A 35 1.24 -26.61 -2.80
N TRP A 36 1.91 -27.77 -2.69
CA TRP A 36 2.04 -28.73 -3.78
C TRP A 36 0.70 -29.23 -4.33
N LYS A 37 -0.39 -29.19 -3.55
CA LYS A 37 -1.73 -29.53 -4.05
C LYS A 37 -2.19 -28.54 -5.13
N PHE A 38 -1.87 -27.25 -4.99
CA PHE A 38 -2.23 -26.25 -5.99
C PHE A 38 -1.44 -26.44 -7.30
N LEU A 39 -0.23 -26.99 -7.24
CA LEU A 39 0.58 -27.31 -8.41
C LEU A 39 -0.05 -28.40 -9.31
N THR A 40 -1.02 -29.15 -8.79
CA THR A 40 -1.79 -30.13 -9.57
C THR A 40 -3.04 -29.55 -10.24
N THR A 41 -3.34 -28.27 -9.99
CA THR A 41 -4.50 -27.61 -10.58
C THR A 41 -4.20 -27.09 -11.99
N PRO A 42 -5.23 -26.90 -12.84
CA PRO A 42 -5.04 -26.32 -14.16
C PRO A 42 -4.37 -24.95 -14.09
N ILE A 43 -3.61 -24.61 -15.12
CA ILE A 43 -2.99 -23.31 -15.27
C ILE A 43 -3.95 -22.40 -16.04
N LEU A 44 -4.12 -21.17 -15.55
CA LEU A 44 -4.87 -20.11 -16.21
C LEU A 44 -3.92 -19.11 -16.87
N ASN A 45 -4.33 -18.62 -18.03
CA ASN A 45 -3.69 -17.53 -18.76
C ASN A 45 -4.34 -16.21 -18.33
N ILE A 46 -3.64 -15.40 -17.53
CA ILE A 46 -4.09 -14.08 -17.15
C ILE A 46 -3.43 -13.05 -18.06
N GLN A 47 -4.23 -12.37 -18.89
CA GLN A 47 -3.78 -11.32 -19.80
C GLN A 47 -4.00 -9.97 -19.13
N VAL A 48 -2.93 -9.23 -18.84
CA VAL A 48 -2.97 -7.95 -18.11
C VAL A 48 -2.44 -6.83 -18.99
N GLY A 49 -3.05 -5.65 -18.91
CA GLY A 49 -2.63 -4.45 -19.63
C GLY A 49 -3.47 -4.13 -20.88
N THR A 50 -3.62 -2.84 -21.17
CA THR A 50 -4.37 -2.34 -22.34
C THR A 50 -3.49 -2.34 -23.58
N ASP A 51 -2.30 -1.71 -23.50
CA ASP A 51 -1.34 -1.55 -24.60
C ASP A 51 -0.18 -2.57 -24.51
N GLU A 52 0.39 -2.77 -23.32
CA GLU A 52 1.43 -3.76 -23.02
C GLU A 52 0.80 -5.03 -22.45
N ARG A 53 0.19 -5.85 -23.32
CA ARG A 53 -0.44 -7.11 -22.88
C ARG A 53 0.61 -8.13 -22.48
N GLU A 54 0.74 -8.38 -21.18
CA GLU A 54 1.53 -9.48 -20.64
C GLU A 54 0.64 -10.66 -20.23
N VAL A 55 1.20 -11.87 -20.36
CA VAL A 55 0.49 -13.12 -20.07
C VAL A 55 1.15 -13.79 -18.88
N PHE A 56 0.39 -13.94 -17.80
CA PHE A 56 0.78 -14.66 -16.60
C PHE A 56 0.15 -16.05 -16.59
N LEU A 57 0.99 -17.08 -16.46
CA LEU A 57 0.56 -18.48 -16.33
C LEU A 57 0.52 -18.85 -14.85
N ILE A 58 -0.67 -18.90 -14.25
CA ILE A 58 -0.84 -19.10 -12.81
C ILE A 58 -1.72 -20.31 -12.52
N HIS A 59 -1.35 -21.10 -11.51
CA HIS A 59 -2.16 -22.22 -11.04
C HIS A 59 -3.51 -21.73 -10.50
N GLN A 60 -4.60 -22.25 -11.09
CA GLN A 60 -5.97 -21.90 -10.75
C GLN A 60 -6.26 -22.04 -9.25
N GLY A 61 -5.69 -23.08 -8.63
CA GLY A 61 -5.84 -23.35 -7.21
C GLY A 61 -5.36 -22.21 -6.33
N LEU A 62 -4.24 -21.57 -6.67
CA LEU A 62 -3.71 -20.43 -5.93
C LEU A 62 -4.63 -19.22 -6.06
N LEU A 63 -5.02 -18.86 -7.29
CA LEU A 63 -5.91 -17.73 -7.54
C LEU A 63 -7.24 -17.87 -6.78
N THR A 64 -7.89 -19.03 -6.91
CA THR A 64 -9.19 -19.27 -6.27
C THR A 64 -9.12 -19.41 -4.75
N ALA A 65 -7.98 -19.80 -4.20
CA ALA A 65 -7.78 -19.89 -2.76
C ALA A 65 -7.61 -18.50 -2.13
N HIS A 66 -6.91 -17.60 -2.81
CA HIS A 66 -6.52 -16.29 -2.28
C HIS A 66 -7.37 -15.11 -2.77
N SER A 67 -8.25 -15.29 -3.76
CA SER A 67 -9.10 -14.23 -4.29
C SER A 67 -10.55 -14.68 -4.47
N GLY A 68 -11.46 -13.90 -3.88
CA GLY A 68 -12.91 -14.04 -4.03
C GLY A 68 -13.36 -13.82 -5.47
N PHE A 69 -12.77 -12.83 -6.15
CA PHE A 69 -13.02 -12.52 -7.55
C PHE A 69 -12.74 -13.72 -8.46
N PHE A 70 -11.53 -14.29 -8.43
CA PHE A 70 -11.19 -15.43 -9.29
C PHE A 70 -12.03 -16.67 -8.95
N ARG A 71 -12.34 -16.88 -7.66
CA ARG A 71 -13.23 -17.95 -7.22
C ARG A 71 -14.64 -17.78 -7.80
N GLY A 72 -15.22 -16.59 -7.72
CA GLY A 72 -16.52 -16.28 -8.30
C GLY A 72 -16.52 -16.44 -9.82
N LEU A 73 -15.51 -15.86 -10.47
CA LEU A 73 -15.30 -15.91 -11.92
C LEU A 73 -15.32 -17.36 -12.41
N LEU A 74 -14.52 -18.25 -11.82
CA LEU A 74 -14.37 -19.63 -12.29
C LEU A 74 -15.51 -20.57 -11.86
N ARG A 75 -16.34 -20.14 -10.90
CA ARG A 75 -17.56 -20.86 -10.53
C ARG A 75 -18.71 -20.57 -11.49
N HIS A 76 -18.86 -19.32 -11.91
CA HIS A 76 -20.00 -18.86 -12.70
C HIS A 76 -19.74 -18.82 -14.20
N ASN A 77 -18.49 -18.54 -14.61
CA ASN A 77 -18.15 -18.37 -16.02
C ASN A 77 -17.51 -19.63 -16.60
N LEU A 78 -18.37 -20.49 -17.16
CA LEU A 78 -17.96 -21.75 -17.79
C LEU A 78 -17.00 -21.53 -18.97
N ARG A 79 -17.16 -20.44 -19.74
CA ARG A 79 -16.30 -20.15 -20.89
C ARG A 79 -14.87 -19.85 -20.48
N GLU A 80 -14.66 -18.97 -19.51
CA GLU A 80 -13.34 -18.62 -18.99
C GLU A 80 -12.68 -19.82 -18.30
N LYS A 81 -13.48 -20.71 -17.71
CA LYS A 81 -13.02 -22.00 -17.17
C LYS A 81 -12.62 -23.01 -18.26
N GLU A 82 -13.34 -23.03 -19.39
CA GLU A 82 -13.06 -23.93 -20.53
C GLU A 82 -11.90 -23.43 -21.40
N GLU A 83 -11.84 -22.12 -21.65
CA GLU A 83 -10.76 -21.47 -22.41
C GLU A 83 -9.48 -21.32 -21.58
N GLY A 84 -9.62 -21.24 -20.24
CA GLY A 84 -8.50 -21.02 -19.33
C GLY A 84 -7.85 -19.64 -19.52
N ILE A 85 -8.62 -18.64 -19.97
CA ILE A 85 -8.14 -17.28 -20.25
C ILE A 85 -8.96 -16.28 -19.43
N VAL A 86 -8.27 -15.42 -18.69
CA VAL A 86 -8.86 -14.27 -17.98
C VAL A 86 -8.18 -13.00 -18.49
N LYS A 87 -8.97 -11.97 -18.79
CA LYS A 87 -8.48 -10.70 -19.33
C LYS A 87 -8.71 -9.58 -18.32
N LEU A 88 -7.65 -8.84 -18.02
CA LEU A 88 -7.59 -7.71 -17.10
C LEU A 88 -6.95 -6.51 -17.81
N PRO A 89 -7.64 -5.93 -18.82
CA PRO A 89 -7.03 -4.91 -19.67
C PRO A 89 -6.78 -3.59 -18.94
N GLU A 90 -7.61 -3.25 -17.96
CA GLU A 90 -7.54 -1.98 -17.20
C GLU A 90 -6.51 -2.04 -16.05
N ASP A 91 -5.93 -3.21 -15.79
CA ASP A 91 -4.99 -3.41 -14.68
C ASP A 91 -3.55 -3.24 -15.15
N ASP A 92 -2.73 -2.68 -14.25
CA ASP A 92 -1.30 -2.48 -14.47
C ASP A 92 -0.51 -3.79 -14.34
N VAL A 93 0.44 -4.00 -15.25
CA VAL A 93 1.23 -5.23 -15.36
C VAL A 93 2.10 -5.44 -14.12
N LYS A 94 2.80 -4.39 -13.64
CA LYS A 94 3.69 -4.49 -12.48
C LYS A 94 2.90 -4.77 -11.20
N THR A 95 1.75 -4.12 -11.08
CA THR A 95 0.83 -4.32 -9.97
C THR A 95 0.33 -5.77 -9.91
N PHE A 96 -0.03 -6.34 -11.07
CA PHE A 96 -0.41 -7.75 -11.12
C PHE A 96 0.77 -8.70 -10.91
N ALA A 97 1.96 -8.36 -11.40
CA ALA A 97 3.18 -9.13 -11.17
C ALA A 97 3.52 -9.23 -9.67
N MET A 98 3.30 -8.16 -8.90
CA MET A 98 3.45 -8.16 -7.44
C MET A 98 2.46 -9.13 -6.77
N PHE A 99 1.21 -9.10 -7.17
CA PHE A 99 0.22 -10.07 -6.68
C PHE A 99 0.62 -11.51 -7.05
N ALA A 100 1.08 -11.74 -8.29
CA ALA A 100 1.52 -13.04 -8.75
C ALA A 100 2.74 -13.56 -7.97
N GLN A 101 3.75 -12.71 -7.72
CA GLN A 101 4.90 -13.03 -6.89
C GLN A 101 4.44 -13.46 -5.48
N TRP A 102 3.63 -12.62 -4.84
CA TRP A 102 3.12 -12.88 -3.49
C TRP A 102 2.34 -14.20 -3.40
N LEU A 103 1.57 -14.58 -4.43
CA LEU A 103 0.86 -15.87 -4.45
C LEU A 103 1.78 -17.08 -4.32
N TYR A 104 3.02 -17.00 -4.82
CA TYR A 104 3.97 -18.11 -4.80
C TYR A 104 4.98 -18.03 -3.65
N THR A 105 5.36 -16.82 -3.22
CA THR A 105 6.43 -16.63 -2.22
C THR A 105 5.89 -16.22 -0.85
N GLY A 106 4.69 -15.64 -0.80
CA GLY A 106 4.16 -14.97 0.40
C GLY A 106 4.81 -13.61 0.68
N ASP A 107 5.61 -13.09 -0.26
CA ASP A 107 6.39 -11.86 -0.11
C ASP A 107 6.34 -11.02 -1.40
N CYS A 108 6.40 -9.70 -1.24
CA CYS A 108 6.38 -8.72 -2.32
C CYS A 108 7.79 -8.21 -2.56
N ALA A 109 8.41 -8.59 -3.68
CA ALA A 109 9.69 -8.01 -4.11
C ALA A 109 9.46 -6.66 -4.82
N SER A 110 8.87 -5.68 -4.10
CA SER A 110 8.38 -4.42 -4.66
C SER A 110 9.47 -3.66 -5.45
N ASP A 111 10.69 -3.64 -4.95
CA ASP A 111 11.84 -2.99 -5.61
C ASP A 111 12.30 -3.72 -6.88
N GLU A 112 12.40 -5.06 -6.83
CA GLU A 112 12.79 -5.86 -8.00
C GLU A 112 11.77 -5.73 -9.14
N ILE A 113 10.48 -5.72 -8.79
CA ILE A 113 9.37 -5.60 -9.75
C ILE A 113 9.28 -4.18 -10.31
N ALA A 114 9.49 -3.16 -9.48
CA ALA A 114 9.53 -1.77 -9.92
C ALA A 114 10.67 -1.53 -10.92
N ALA A 115 11.84 -2.11 -10.67
CA ALA A 115 13.03 -1.98 -11.50
C ALA A 115 12.98 -2.78 -12.81
N SER A 116 12.09 -3.78 -12.92
CA SER A 116 11.96 -4.59 -14.13
C SER A 116 11.40 -3.78 -15.31
N GLU A 117 12.03 -3.94 -16.48
CA GLU A 117 11.48 -3.48 -17.76
C GLU A 117 10.41 -4.48 -18.23
N THR A 118 9.20 -4.01 -18.54
CA THR A 118 8.12 -4.78 -19.16
C THR A 118 8.43 -5.00 -20.64
N LYS A 119 9.31 -5.96 -20.96
CA LYS A 119 9.63 -6.33 -22.35
C LYS A 119 9.30 -7.79 -22.62
N SER A 120 8.29 -7.97 -23.47
CA SER A 120 7.94 -9.06 -24.40
C SER A 120 8.27 -10.53 -24.04
N PRO A 121 7.38 -11.49 -24.35
CA PRO A 121 7.43 -12.87 -23.85
C PRO A 121 8.46 -13.82 -24.51
N ASP A 122 9.35 -13.33 -25.39
CA ASP A 122 10.14 -14.18 -26.29
C ASP A 122 11.60 -14.41 -25.89
N LEU A 123 11.99 -14.15 -24.63
CA LEU A 123 13.30 -14.53 -24.12
C LEU A 123 13.12 -15.62 -23.08
N GLU A 124 13.66 -16.81 -23.38
CA GLU A 124 13.99 -17.81 -22.36
C GLU A 124 14.75 -17.06 -21.25
N ILE A 125 14.06 -16.79 -20.13
CA ILE A 125 14.68 -16.19 -18.97
C ILE A 125 15.59 -17.28 -18.39
N GLU A 126 16.83 -17.34 -18.85
CA GLU A 126 17.89 -18.06 -18.15
C GLU A 126 18.13 -17.33 -16.82
N LEU A 127 17.32 -17.66 -15.83
CA LEU A 127 17.60 -17.25 -14.46
C LEU A 127 18.94 -17.90 -14.09
N PRO A 128 19.99 -17.12 -13.76
CA PRO A 128 21.23 -17.71 -13.29
C PRO A 128 20.92 -18.57 -12.07
N LEU A 129 21.51 -19.76 -12.01
CA LEU A 129 21.40 -20.65 -10.85
C LEU A 129 21.87 -19.86 -9.61
N ARG A 130 20.92 -19.37 -8.82
CA ARG A 130 21.20 -18.62 -7.58
C ARG A 130 21.71 -19.63 -6.56
N ASP A 131 22.89 -19.37 -6.01
CA ASP A 131 23.40 -20.14 -4.88
C ASP A 131 22.50 -19.86 -3.66
N LEU A 132 21.76 -20.88 -3.24
CA LEU A 132 20.85 -20.83 -2.08
C LEU A 132 21.60 -20.52 -0.76
N SER A 133 22.92 -20.66 -0.73
CA SER A 133 23.75 -20.33 0.43
C SER A 133 24.19 -18.87 0.48
N SER A 134 24.14 -18.14 -0.64
CA SER A 134 24.39 -16.70 -0.69
C SER A 134 23.08 -15.94 -0.55
N VAL A 135 22.46 -16.00 0.63
CA VAL A 135 21.54 -14.94 1.06
C VAL A 135 22.41 -13.70 1.19
N LYS A 136 22.41 -12.85 0.16
CA LYS A 136 23.00 -11.52 0.26
C LYS A 136 22.15 -10.72 1.23
N THR A 137 22.56 -10.69 2.49
CA THR A 137 22.32 -9.53 3.36
C THR A 137 23.28 -8.45 2.89
N GLU A 138 23.00 -7.84 1.73
CA GLU A 138 23.74 -6.67 1.26
C GLU A 138 22.76 -5.51 1.28
N THR A 139 22.89 -4.76 2.37
CA THR A 139 22.57 -3.35 2.57
C THR A 139 22.46 -2.56 1.27
N ASP A 140 21.26 -2.40 0.75
CA ASP A 140 20.93 -1.36 -0.21
C ASP A 140 19.73 -0.59 0.34
N ASP A 141 19.68 0.69 0.01
CA ASP A 141 18.70 1.65 0.49
C ASP A 141 17.29 1.23 0.04
N GLU A 142 16.61 0.32 0.77
CA GLU A 142 15.27 -0.23 0.45
C GLU A 142 14.29 0.92 0.19
N THR A 143 14.13 1.30 -1.07
CA THR A 143 13.31 2.45 -1.47
C THR A 143 11.93 1.93 -1.82
N PHE A 144 11.06 1.83 -0.81
CA PHE A 144 9.67 1.45 -1.01
C PHE A 144 9.02 2.23 -2.16
N ASN A 145 8.55 1.49 -3.17
CA ASN A 145 7.82 2.07 -4.28
C ASN A 145 6.35 2.29 -3.90
N PHE A 146 6.06 3.42 -3.23
CA PHE A 146 4.71 3.79 -2.81
C PHE A 146 3.67 3.77 -3.94
N PRO A 147 3.94 4.31 -5.15
CA PRO A 147 3.00 4.19 -6.26
C PRO A 147 2.56 2.74 -6.52
N LEU A 148 3.51 1.80 -6.52
CA LEU A 148 3.25 0.39 -6.76
C LEU A 148 2.54 -0.28 -5.57
N LEU A 149 2.86 0.10 -4.33
CA LEU A 149 2.17 -0.39 -3.13
C LEU A 149 0.71 0.10 -3.09
N PHE A 150 0.45 1.35 -3.45
CA PHE A 150 -0.91 1.87 -3.50
C PHE A 150 -1.72 1.21 -4.61
N SER A 151 -1.14 1.03 -5.79
CA SER A 151 -1.84 0.31 -6.86
C SER A 151 -2.09 -1.15 -6.50
N ALA A 152 -1.14 -1.82 -5.82
CA ALA A 152 -1.31 -3.19 -5.35
C ALA A 152 -2.40 -3.31 -4.29
N TYR A 153 -2.49 -2.35 -3.37
CA TYR A 153 -3.56 -2.30 -2.39
C TYR A 153 -4.94 -2.14 -3.04
N VAL A 154 -5.06 -1.23 -4.02
CA VAL A 154 -6.30 -1.03 -4.79
C VAL A 154 -6.66 -2.28 -5.59
N LEU A 155 -5.67 -2.91 -6.25
CA LEU A 155 -5.87 -4.18 -6.95
C LEU A 155 -6.39 -5.24 -5.98
N ALA A 156 -5.78 -5.36 -4.79
CA ALA A 156 -6.16 -6.35 -3.78
C ALA A 156 -7.63 -6.24 -3.38
N ASP A 157 -8.15 -5.03 -3.23
CA ASP A 157 -9.58 -4.81 -2.98
C ASP A 157 -10.43 -5.22 -4.19
N LYS A 158 -10.04 -4.79 -5.41
CA LYS A 158 -10.71 -5.12 -6.67
C LYS A 158 -10.82 -6.62 -6.92
N ILE A 159 -9.77 -7.39 -6.63
CA ILE A 159 -9.75 -8.85 -6.81
C ILE A 159 -10.23 -9.60 -5.55
N GLU A 160 -10.73 -8.91 -4.53
CA GLU A 160 -11.21 -9.50 -3.28
C GLU A 160 -10.15 -10.45 -2.65
N ALA A 161 -8.91 -9.96 -2.52
CA ALA A 161 -7.78 -10.68 -1.94
C ALA A 161 -7.36 -10.06 -0.58
N PRO A 162 -8.11 -10.34 0.51
CA PRO A 162 -7.90 -9.67 1.81
C PRO A 162 -6.53 -9.95 2.43
N ALA A 163 -6.00 -11.17 2.27
CA ALA A 163 -4.67 -11.52 2.78
C ALA A 163 -3.55 -10.77 2.05
N PHE A 164 -3.71 -10.53 0.74
CA PHE A 164 -2.77 -9.71 -0.03
C PHE A 164 -2.89 -8.25 0.37
N ARG A 165 -4.12 -7.72 0.50
CA ARG A 165 -4.37 -6.36 0.98
C ARG A 165 -3.74 -6.11 2.35
N TRP A 166 -3.85 -7.07 3.27
CA TRP A 166 -3.20 -7.03 4.58
C TRP A 166 -1.69 -6.95 4.45
N HIS A 167 -1.09 -7.82 3.63
CA HIS A 167 0.35 -7.85 3.44
C HIS A 167 0.90 -6.52 2.89
N ILE A 168 0.23 -5.94 1.87
CA ILE A 168 0.60 -4.62 1.35
C ILE A 168 0.45 -3.52 2.40
N HIS A 169 -0.61 -3.58 3.22
CA HIS A 169 -0.76 -2.63 4.32
C HIS A 169 0.39 -2.73 5.34
N ASP A 170 0.80 -3.94 5.69
CA ASP A 170 1.94 -4.19 6.58
C ASP A 170 3.23 -3.61 6.00
N GLU A 171 3.47 -3.81 4.70
CA GLU A 171 4.62 -3.25 3.98
C GLU A 171 4.62 -1.71 4.00
N ILE A 172 3.47 -1.07 3.73
CA ILE A 172 3.31 0.40 3.84
C ILE A 172 3.57 0.88 5.27
N THR A 173 3.12 0.12 6.28
CA THR A 173 3.29 0.47 7.69
C THR A 173 4.75 0.35 8.12
N LEU A 174 5.44 -0.72 7.74
CA LEU A 174 6.87 -0.89 8.00
C LEU A 174 7.70 0.23 7.36
N ALA A 175 7.37 0.61 6.11
CA ALA A 175 8.01 1.71 5.41
C ALA A 175 7.84 3.05 6.14
N CYS A 176 6.66 3.28 6.74
CA CYS A 176 6.35 4.46 7.54
C CYS A 176 7.28 4.62 8.73
N GLU A 177 7.45 3.55 9.50
CA GLU A 177 8.18 3.54 10.77
C GLU A 177 9.68 3.66 10.55
N ALA A 178 10.20 3.04 9.48
CA ALA A 178 11.62 3.01 9.19
C ALA A 178 12.15 4.33 8.61
N LYS A 179 11.47 4.92 7.61
CA LYS A 179 12.08 5.96 6.74
C LYS A 179 11.35 7.30 6.70
N HIS A 180 10.12 7.40 7.22
CA HIS A 180 9.29 8.61 7.12
C HIS A 180 9.30 9.25 5.71
N PRO A 181 8.83 8.51 4.70
CA PRO A 181 8.97 8.93 3.30
C PRO A 181 8.08 10.13 2.98
N GLN A 182 8.59 11.03 2.12
CA GLN A 182 7.78 12.09 1.55
C GLN A 182 6.92 11.51 0.43
N LEU A 183 5.59 11.59 0.60
CA LEU A 183 4.64 11.22 -0.44
C LEU A 183 4.54 12.32 -1.49
N SER A 184 4.46 11.92 -2.75
CA SER A 184 4.17 12.87 -3.83
C SER A 184 2.70 13.28 -3.79
N LEU A 185 2.38 14.44 -4.37
CA LEU A 185 1.00 14.89 -4.51
C LEU A 185 0.18 13.98 -5.44
N ASP A 186 0.82 13.37 -6.43
CA ASP A 186 0.18 12.44 -7.35
C ASP A 186 -0.19 11.12 -6.67
N ASP A 187 0.61 10.65 -5.70
CA ASP A 187 0.27 9.50 -4.87
C ASP A 187 -1.01 9.75 -4.06
N ILE A 188 -1.13 10.94 -3.46
CA ILE A 188 -2.31 11.34 -2.69
C ILE A 188 -3.53 11.37 -3.61
N ARG A 189 -3.40 11.96 -4.81
CA ARG A 189 -4.47 11.98 -5.82
C ARG A 189 -4.91 10.56 -6.16
N TYR A 190 -3.96 9.68 -6.46
CA TYR A 190 -4.24 8.29 -6.81
C TYR A 190 -5.00 7.57 -5.70
N VAL A 191 -4.52 7.63 -4.45
CA VAL A 191 -5.17 6.98 -3.30
C VAL A 191 -6.60 7.48 -3.14
N TYR A 192 -6.82 8.79 -3.13
CA TYR A 192 -8.15 9.36 -2.89
C TYR A 192 -9.15 9.14 -4.04
N GLN A 193 -8.67 8.91 -5.26
CA GLN A 193 -9.51 8.56 -6.41
C GLN A 193 -9.92 7.09 -6.41
N ASN A 194 -9.11 6.20 -5.84
CA ASN A 194 -9.27 4.74 -5.98
C ASN A 194 -9.65 4.01 -4.68
N THR A 195 -9.77 4.71 -3.55
CA THR A 195 -10.13 4.13 -2.25
C THR A 195 -11.42 4.73 -1.69
N ARG A 196 -11.97 4.19 -0.60
CA ARG A 196 -13.14 4.71 0.13
C ARG A 196 -12.73 5.67 1.24
N GLU A 197 -13.67 6.45 1.77
CA GLU A 197 -13.39 7.48 2.79
C GLU A 197 -12.78 6.93 4.10
N ASP A 198 -13.08 5.68 4.42
CA ASP A 198 -12.65 4.95 5.62
C ASP A 198 -11.43 4.04 5.41
N ASP A 199 -10.83 4.06 4.21
CA ASP A 199 -9.66 3.22 3.92
C ASP A 199 -8.41 3.63 4.70
N LEU A 200 -7.68 2.64 5.19
CA LEU A 200 -6.50 2.83 6.02
C LEU A 200 -5.35 3.54 5.29
N VAL A 201 -5.24 3.34 3.98
CA VAL A 201 -4.22 4.02 3.16
C VAL A 201 -4.44 5.54 3.14
N ARG A 202 -5.70 6.02 3.24
CA ARG A 202 -5.96 7.47 3.38
C ARG A 202 -5.48 8.00 4.73
N ASN A 203 -5.65 7.23 5.80
CA ASN A 203 -5.10 7.59 7.12
C ASN A 203 -3.57 7.66 7.07
N PHE A 204 -2.93 6.75 6.34
CA PHE A 204 -1.48 6.81 6.07
C PHE A 204 -1.09 8.10 5.33
N CYS A 205 -1.78 8.46 4.24
CA CYS A 205 -1.51 9.72 3.52
C CYS A 205 -1.64 10.94 4.42
N ILE A 206 -2.68 11.01 5.25
CA ILE A 206 -2.88 12.10 6.21
C ILE A 206 -1.78 12.11 7.28
N ARG A 207 -1.38 10.95 7.79
CA ARG A 207 -0.31 10.84 8.79
C ARG A 207 1.02 11.35 8.25
N GLN A 208 1.38 11.01 7.02
CA GLN A 208 2.63 11.51 6.41
C GLN A 208 2.55 13.00 6.13
N THR A 209 1.49 13.46 5.47
CA THR A 209 1.37 14.86 5.01
C THR A 209 1.08 15.84 6.14
N CYS A 210 0.26 15.46 7.12
CA CYS A 210 -0.18 16.30 8.22
C CYS A 210 0.52 15.97 9.54
N GLY A 211 1.51 15.07 9.49
CA GLY A 211 2.47 14.79 10.55
C GLY A 211 3.52 15.88 10.64
N ARG A 212 4.80 15.51 10.70
CA ARG A 212 5.90 16.45 10.94
C ARG A 212 5.94 17.59 9.90
N ASP A 213 5.58 17.29 8.65
CA ASP A 213 5.69 18.22 7.52
C ASP A 213 4.48 19.13 7.30
N LEU A 214 3.45 19.11 8.17
CA LEU A 214 2.21 19.88 7.94
C LEU A 214 2.46 21.36 7.66
N GLN A 215 3.32 22.01 8.44
CA GLN A 215 3.56 23.45 8.27
C GLN A 215 4.22 23.75 6.93
N LYS A 216 5.22 22.95 6.55
CA LYS A 216 5.90 23.03 5.25
C LYS A 216 4.90 22.81 4.11
N ASN A 217 4.02 21.80 4.24
CA ASN A 217 3.02 21.47 3.21
C ASN A 217 1.94 22.56 3.09
N LEU A 218 1.56 23.23 4.18
CA LEU A 218 0.61 24.36 4.11
C LEU A 218 1.18 25.63 3.46
N GLU A 219 2.51 25.75 3.41
CA GLU A 219 3.20 26.84 2.70
C GLU A 219 3.33 26.55 1.18
N ASP A 220 3.13 25.29 0.78
CA ASP A 220 3.21 24.86 -0.61
C ASP A 220 1.88 25.11 -1.36
N PRO A 221 1.88 25.96 -2.41
CA PRO A 221 0.67 26.22 -3.19
C PRO A 221 0.15 24.98 -3.93
N GLU A 222 1.00 24.02 -4.31
CA GLU A 222 0.57 22.80 -4.99
C GLU A 222 -0.21 21.88 -4.04
N PHE A 223 0.25 21.78 -2.79
CA PHE A 223 -0.48 21.04 -1.75
C PHE A 223 -1.86 21.65 -1.46
N LEU A 224 -1.95 22.98 -1.45
CA LEU A 224 -3.23 23.68 -1.29
C LEU A 224 -4.16 23.42 -2.49
N SER A 225 -3.62 23.36 -3.72
CA SER A 225 -4.39 22.98 -4.92
C SER A 225 -4.99 21.58 -4.76
N VAL A 226 -4.23 20.60 -4.27
CA VAL A 226 -4.73 19.24 -4.03
C VAL A 226 -5.85 19.22 -2.98
N CYS A 227 -5.77 20.05 -1.95
CA CYS A 227 -6.83 20.18 -0.95
C CYS A 227 -8.14 20.74 -1.55
N GLU A 228 -8.05 21.59 -2.58
CA GLU A 228 -9.20 22.12 -3.31
C GLU A 228 -9.75 21.09 -4.32
N GLU A 229 -8.86 20.42 -5.07
CA GLU A 229 -9.19 19.36 -6.03
C GLU A 229 -9.89 18.17 -5.35
N ILE A 230 -9.48 17.84 -4.12
CA ILE A 230 -9.98 16.68 -3.36
C ILE A 230 -10.57 17.17 -2.03
N PRO A 231 -11.87 17.53 -2.00
CA PRO A 231 -12.50 18.09 -0.81
C PRO A 231 -12.41 17.18 0.43
N SER A 232 -12.49 15.86 0.26
CA SER A 232 -12.40 14.90 1.37
C SER A 232 -10.99 14.88 2.00
N PHE A 233 -9.95 15.04 1.19
CA PHE A 233 -8.58 15.23 1.67
C PHE A 233 -8.45 16.56 2.39
N GLY A 234 -8.88 17.67 1.77
CA GLY A 234 -8.82 19.01 2.38
C GLY A 234 -9.55 19.09 3.73
N VAL A 235 -10.74 18.49 3.84
CA VAL A 235 -11.46 18.39 5.13
C VAL A 235 -10.66 17.60 6.16
N SER A 236 -9.98 16.53 5.76
CA SER A 236 -9.15 15.71 6.65
C SER A 236 -7.92 16.49 7.14
N VAL A 237 -7.26 17.25 6.26
CA VAL A 237 -6.18 18.18 6.62
C VAL A 237 -6.68 19.23 7.61
N LEU A 238 -7.82 19.87 7.35
CA LEU A 238 -8.41 20.88 8.24
C LEU A 238 -8.76 20.33 9.63
N LYS A 239 -9.30 19.11 9.71
CA LYS A 239 -9.55 18.42 10.98
C LYS A 239 -8.25 18.23 11.75
N GLN A 240 -7.16 17.87 11.07
CA GLN A 240 -5.86 17.69 11.70
C GLN A 240 -5.24 19.02 12.17
N CYS A 241 -5.37 20.09 11.39
CA CYS A 241 -5.01 21.45 11.83
C CYS A 241 -5.78 21.87 13.08
N SER A 242 -7.10 21.60 13.13
CA SER A 242 -7.92 21.87 14.30
C SER A 242 -7.46 21.08 15.53
N LYS A 243 -7.08 19.81 15.37
CA LYS A 243 -6.54 18.97 16.46
C LYS A 243 -5.25 19.59 17.03
N ARG A 244 -4.31 20.02 16.18
CA ARG A 244 -3.07 20.69 16.63
C ARG A 244 -3.31 22.02 17.32
N LEU A 245 -4.24 22.83 16.80
CA LEU A 245 -4.59 24.10 17.42
C LEU A 245 -5.16 23.88 18.84
N LYS A 246 -5.99 22.86 19.02
CA LYS A 246 -6.54 22.50 20.35
C LYS A 246 -5.44 22.13 21.34
N VAL A 247 -4.43 21.35 20.92
CA VAL A 247 -3.27 20.99 21.77
C VAL A 247 -2.52 22.26 22.22
N LEU A 248 -2.20 23.15 21.27
CA LEU A 248 -1.53 24.42 21.57
C LEU A 248 -2.34 25.31 22.53
N THR A 249 -3.67 25.33 22.41
CA THR A 249 -4.55 26.08 23.32
C THR A 249 -4.80 25.37 24.65
N GLY A 250 -4.65 24.04 24.71
CA GLY A 250 -4.89 23.20 25.89
C GLY A 250 -3.73 23.21 26.89
N ASP A 251 -2.48 23.22 26.40
CA ASP A 251 -1.28 23.35 27.24
C ASP A 251 -1.18 24.73 27.92
N SER A 252 -1.87 25.74 27.38
CA SER A 252 -1.97 27.06 28.01
C SER A 252 -2.88 27.08 29.24
N ALA A 253 -3.75 26.07 29.43
CA ALA A 253 -4.72 26.04 30.53
C ALA A 253 -4.24 25.29 31.78
N GLU A 254 -3.23 24.41 31.66
CA GLU A 254 -2.64 23.72 32.82
C GLU A 254 -1.53 24.53 33.50
N ASN A 255 -0.76 25.34 32.76
CA ASN A 255 0.31 26.16 33.34
C ASN A 255 -0.15 27.40 34.13
N THR A 256 -1.46 27.69 34.19
CA THR A 256 -1.99 28.83 34.98
C THR A 256 -2.58 28.43 36.33
N LYS A 257 -2.68 27.13 36.67
CA LYS A 257 -3.22 26.71 37.97
C LYS A 257 -2.18 26.60 39.09
N ASP A 258 -0.89 26.47 38.76
CA ASP A 258 0.18 26.33 39.77
C ASP A 258 0.80 27.65 40.24
N GLN A 259 0.35 28.82 39.74
CA GLN A 259 0.78 30.13 40.23
C GLN A 259 -0.26 30.86 41.10
N ALA A 260 -1.39 30.22 41.45
CA ALA A 260 -2.45 30.83 42.26
C ALA A 260 -2.56 30.27 43.69
N THR A 261 -1.57 29.50 44.16
CA THR A 261 -1.43 29.11 45.58
C THR A 261 -0.01 29.38 46.06
N GLY A 262 0.27 30.64 46.36
CA GLY A 262 1.47 31.12 47.04
C GLY A 262 1.14 32.35 47.88
#